data_AF-A0A8T3QPW9-F1
#
_entry.id   AF-A0A8T3QPW9-F1
#
_cell.length_a   1.000
_cell.length_b   1.000
_cell.length_c   1.000
_cell.angle_alpha   90.00
_cell.angle_beta   90.00
_cell.angle_gamma   90.00
#
_symmetry.space_group_name_H-M   'P 1'
#
loop_
_entity.id
_entity.type
_entity.pdbx_description
1 polymer ?
#
loop_
_entity_poly.entity_id
_entity_poly.type
_entity_poly.pdbx_seq_one_letter_code
_entity_poly.pdbx_strand_id
1 'polypeptide(L)'
;MSSLRRHPFARPVIGRSVALGLGLVVLLGLAPGSAAMAASPKVEARLQPTIHYEQAQAHAGDRTDFKAGDRVTVPFRPRTGDRWKVGGQAPRTLPAGRASGREMRLSKEAKPTPDATIDRPSVDPSETVDAVDASWIAGTNGDEVELTAAVGSGGLRREIFGFLPYWELSDTSTRLDWEKLSTVAYFGVGADGQGNLQKTNSSGSTTVGWSGWTSSRMTNVINAAHASGARVVLTVQSFAWSSAGQTRQKALLGSSTARANLAAQIARAVRDRGADGVNLDFEPLVTGYADEYTALVRKVRSALDASARGYQLTFDTTGYIGNYPIEDATAAGGADAIMIMGYDYRTARSSVAGSIAPLAGPTYDIGNTLSAFLARVPASKVILGVPYYGRAWS
;
A
#
# COMPACT_ATOMS: atom_id res chain seq x y z
N MET A 1 5.71 58.78 -32.69
CA MET A 1 5.11 59.82 -33.55
C MET A 1 3.86 59.23 -34.21
N SER A 2 2.74 59.99 -34.17
CA SER A 2 1.41 59.73 -34.76
C SER A 2 0.63 58.52 -34.19
N SER A 3 -0.36 58.62 -33.28
CA SER A 3 -1.53 59.50 -33.07
C SER A 3 -2.74 59.24 -33.99
N LEU A 4 -3.91 59.14 -33.32
CA LEU A 4 -5.29 59.44 -33.79
C LEU A 4 -5.97 58.35 -34.65
N ARG A 5 -7.23 57.90 -34.42
CA ARG A 5 -8.46 58.54 -33.90
C ARG A 5 -9.47 57.50 -33.36
N ARG A 6 -10.22 57.88 -32.32
CA ARG A 6 -11.57 57.36 -31.95
C ARG A 6 -12.64 58.25 -32.60
N HIS A 7 -13.83 57.72 -32.91
CA HIS A 7 -15.17 58.32 -32.64
C HIS A 7 -16.35 57.42 -33.14
N PRO A 8 -17.63 57.66 -32.75
CA PRO A 8 -18.50 56.66 -32.09
C PRO A 8 -19.90 56.49 -32.79
N PHE A 9 -20.95 56.15 -32.00
CA PHE A 9 -22.42 56.01 -32.27
C PHE A 9 -22.88 54.56 -32.52
N ALA A 10 -24.03 54.05 -32.06
CA ALA A 10 -25.10 54.45 -31.13
C ALA A 10 -25.98 53.21 -30.83
N ARG A 11 -26.71 53.20 -29.71
CA ARG A 11 -27.75 52.21 -29.33
C ARG A 11 -29.06 52.44 -30.09
N PRO A 12 -29.99 51.46 -30.05
CA PRO A 12 -31.38 51.77 -29.75
C PRO A 12 -31.92 51.04 -28.51
N VAL A 13 -32.89 51.71 -27.89
CA VAL A 13 -33.70 51.35 -26.72
C VAL A 13 -35.10 50.97 -27.20
N ILE A 14 -35.65 49.83 -26.74
CA ILE A 14 -37.09 49.52 -26.60
C ILE A 14 -37.13 48.47 -25.47
N GLY A 15 -37.97 48.45 -24.44
CA GLY A 15 -39.21 49.12 -24.08
C GLY A 15 -39.98 48.10 -23.21
N ARG A 16 -40.28 48.45 -21.95
CA ARG A 16 -40.86 47.58 -20.90
C ARG A 16 -42.31 47.15 -21.21
N SER A 17 -42.69 45.96 -20.72
CA SER A 17 -44.05 45.69 -20.24
C SER A 17 -44.00 44.85 -18.96
N VAL A 18 -44.68 45.37 -17.93
CA VAL A 18 -44.92 44.79 -16.61
C VAL A 18 -46.24 44.02 -16.65
N ALA A 19 -46.29 42.83 -16.03
CA ALA A 19 -47.54 42.19 -15.64
C ALA A 19 -47.44 41.74 -14.18
N LEU A 20 -48.22 42.41 -13.33
CA LEU A 20 -48.50 42.04 -11.94
C LEU A 20 -49.48 40.86 -11.94
N GLY A 21 -49.14 39.77 -11.25
CA GLY A 21 -50.07 38.70 -10.89
C GLY A 21 -49.96 38.40 -9.40
N LEU A 22 -50.98 38.83 -8.65
CA LEU A 22 -51.22 38.43 -7.25
C LEU A 22 -51.48 36.92 -7.19
N GLY A 23 -50.89 36.22 -6.22
CA GLY A 23 -51.19 34.81 -5.98
C GLY A 23 -50.57 34.24 -4.69
N LEU A 24 -51.28 34.42 -3.59
CA LEU A 24 -51.40 33.52 -2.43
C LEU A 24 -50.12 32.97 -1.76
N VAL A 25 -49.78 33.52 -0.59
CA VAL A 25 -48.84 32.93 0.37
C VAL A 25 -49.55 31.79 1.11
N VAL A 26 -49.12 30.54 0.87
CA VAL A 26 -49.44 29.39 1.72
C VAL A 26 -48.23 29.16 2.63
N LEU A 27 -48.37 29.44 3.93
CA LEU A 27 -47.45 28.97 4.96
C LEU A 27 -47.65 27.46 5.14
N LEU A 28 -46.74 26.65 4.58
CA LEU A 28 -46.58 25.24 4.94
C LEU A 28 -45.37 25.11 5.86
N GLY A 29 -45.63 24.66 7.09
CA GLY A 29 -44.61 24.38 8.09
C GLY A 29 -43.67 23.29 7.62
N LEU A 30 -42.38 23.63 7.51
CA LEU A 30 -41.30 22.67 7.29
C LEU A 30 -40.89 22.07 8.63
N ALA A 31 -41.34 20.84 8.88
CA ALA A 31 -40.66 19.95 9.82
C ALA A 31 -39.24 19.64 9.28
N PRO A 32 -38.24 19.44 10.13
CA PRO A 32 -36.89 19.09 9.68
C PRO A 32 -36.93 17.66 9.13
N GLY A 33 -36.97 17.54 7.80
CA GLY A 33 -36.80 16.28 7.10
C GLY A 33 -35.37 15.81 7.28
N SER A 34 -35.20 14.58 7.79
CA SER A 34 -33.93 13.87 7.85
C SER A 34 -33.22 13.99 6.51
N ALA A 35 -32.02 14.60 6.52
CA ALA A 35 -31.13 14.60 5.38
C ALA A 35 -30.77 13.15 5.08
N ALA A 36 -31.46 12.54 4.11
CA ALA A 36 -31.01 11.32 3.48
C ALA A 36 -29.59 11.60 2.97
N MET A 37 -28.59 10.90 3.52
CA MET A 37 -27.25 10.91 2.97
C MET A 37 -27.39 10.57 1.49
N ALA A 38 -27.08 11.54 0.62
CA ALA A 38 -27.02 11.32 -0.81
C ALA A 38 -26.08 10.14 -1.04
N ALA A 39 -26.62 9.06 -1.61
CA ALA A 39 -25.82 7.92 -2.01
C ALA A 39 -24.65 8.44 -2.86
N SER A 40 -23.43 8.06 -2.49
CA SER A 40 -22.24 8.34 -3.29
C SER A 40 -22.53 7.94 -4.74
N PRO A 41 -22.21 8.78 -5.74
CA PRO A 41 -22.51 8.44 -7.12
C PRO A 41 -21.87 7.08 -7.43
N LYS A 42 -22.69 6.14 -7.89
CA LYS A 42 -22.27 4.83 -8.41
C LYS A 42 -21.47 5.03 -9.70
N VAL A 43 -20.25 5.53 -9.55
CA VAL A 43 -19.21 5.28 -10.55
C VAL A 43 -18.46 4.08 -10.01
N GLU A 44 -18.96 2.88 -10.31
CA GLU A 44 -18.05 1.74 -10.45
C GLU A 44 -17.14 2.08 -11.64
N ALA A 45 -16.18 2.99 -11.41
CA ALA A 45 -14.98 3.02 -12.21
C ALA A 45 -14.42 1.62 -12.04
N ARG A 46 -14.59 0.77 -13.06
CA ARG A 46 -14.07 -0.60 -13.03
C ARG A 46 -12.64 -0.50 -12.54
N LEU A 47 -12.38 -1.08 -11.38
CA LEU A 47 -11.06 -1.06 -10.78
C LEU A 47 -10.06 -1.50 -11.85
N GLN A 48 -9.09 -0.64 -12.15
CA GLN A 48 -8.09 -0.89 -13.19
C GLN A 48 -6.82 -1.42 -12.55
N PRO A 49 -5.99 -2.17 -13.31
CA PRO A 49 -4.68 -2.57 -12.82
C PRO A 49 -3.86 -1.38 -12.37
N THR A 50 -3.20 -1.52 -11.23
CA THR A 50 -2.32 -0.49 -10.68
C THR A 50 -1.01 -0.45 -11.45
N ILE A 51 -0.26 0.63 -11.25
CA ILE A 51 1.10 0.74 -11.78
C ILE A 51 2.03 -0.37 -11.28
N HIS A 52 1.83 -0.90 -10.06
CA HIS A 52 2.62 -2.00 -9.52
C HIS A 52 2.47 -3.25 -10.38
N TYR A 53 1.23 -3.65 -10.70
CA TYR A 53 0.98 -4.73 -11.65
C TYR A 53 1.53 -4.41 -13.04
N GLU A 54 1.23 -3.24 -13.60
CA GLU A 54 1.63 -2.88 -14.97
C GLU A 54 3.16 -2.96 -15.14
N GLN A 55 3.92 -2.42 -14.19
CA GLN A 55 5.38 -2.45 -14.20
C GLN A 55 5.91 -3.86 -13.91
N ALA A 56 5.33 -4.60 -12.96
CA ALA A 56 5.72 -5.98 -12.71
C ALA A 56 5.58 -6.86 -13.95
N GLN A 57 4.55 -6.64 -14.77
CA GLN A 57 4.36 -7.34 -16.04
C GLN A 57 5.36 -6.88 -17.11
N ALA A 58 5.59 -5.58 -17.23
CA ALA A 58 6.55 -5.02 -18.18
C ALA A 58 7.97 -5.56 -17.95
N HIS A 59 8.35 -5.74 -16.68
CA HIS A 59 9.68 -6.19 -16.27
C HIS A 59 9.78 -7.71 -16.03
N ALA A 60 8.68 -8.48 -16.14
CA ALA A 60 8.66 -9.91 -15.86
C ALA A 60 9.65 -10.72 -16.74
N GLY A 61 9.94 -10.21 -17.93
CA GLY A 61 10.88 -10.81 -18.90
C GLY A 61 12.33 -10.33 -18.77
N ASP A 62 12.63 -9.41 -17.85
CA ASP A 62 13.95 -8.81 -17.74
C ASP A 62 15.01 -9.84 -17.39
N ARG A 63 16.07 -9.83 -18.19
CA ARG A 63 17.24 -10.68 -17.98
C ARG A 63 18.29 -9.94 -17.16
N THR A 64 17.96 -9.69 -15.90
CA THR A 64 18.91 -9.05 -14.99
C THR A 64 19.83 -10.10 -14.37
N ASP A 65 21.14 -9.99 -14.61
CA ASP A 65 22.14 -10.89 -14.01
C ASP A 65 22.48 -10.48 -12.57
N PHE A 66 21.63 -10.90 -11.63
CA PHE A 66 21.89 -10.73 -10.21
C PHE A 66 22.82 -11.82 -9.66
N LYS A 67 24.08 -11.44 -9.43
CA LYS A 67 25.03 -12.27 -8.66
C LYS A 67 24.50 -12.52 -7.25
N ALA A 68 24.60 -13.76 -6.78
CA ALA A 68 24.21 -14.11 -5.42
C ALA A 68 25.02 -13.30 -4.40
N GLY A 69 24.36 -12.80 -3.36
CA GLY A 69 25.00 -12.01 -2.31
C GLY A 69 25.58 -12.84 -1.19
N ASP A 70 26.54 -12.27 -0.46
CA ASP A 70 26.95 -12.79 0.83
C ASP A 70 25.87 -12.54 1.89
N ARG A 71 26.07 -13.15 3.06
CA ARG A 71 25.20 -12.97 4.22
C ARG A 71 25.19 -11.50 4.66
N VAL A 72 24.02 -10.97 5.01
CA VAL A 72 23.91 -9.66 5.69
C VAL A 72 24.58 -9.76 7.05
N THR A 73 25.45 -8.81 7.36
CA THR A 73 26.27 -8.82 8.59
C THR A 73 25.87 -7.74 9.58
N VAL A 74 25.23 -6.67 9.12
CA VAL A 74 24.75 -5.58 9.98
C VAL A 74 23.38 -5.96 10.53
N PRO A 75 23.17 -6.04 11.86
CA PRO A 75 21.84 -6.24 12.43
C PRO A 75 21.02 -4.94 12.38
N PHE A 76 19.69 -5.05 12.29
CA PHE A 76 18.82 -3.88 12.38
C PHE A 76 18.73 -3.38 13.81
N ARG A 77 18.93 -2.07 14.00
CA ARG A 77 18.74 -1.36 15.27
C ARG A 77 17.80 -0.19 15.02
N PRO A 78 16.63 -0.12 15.69
CA PRO A 78 15.74 1.03 15.59
C PRO A 78 16.48 2.32 15.96
N ARG A 79 16.09 3.43 15.33
CA ARG A 79 16.59 4.75 15.74
C ARG A 79 16.04 5.08 17.12
N THR A 80 16.77 5.86 17.92
CA THR A 80 16.33 6.27 19.27
C THR A 80 14.98 6.98 19.27
N GLY A 81 14.64 7.66 18.17
CA GLY A 81 13.36 8.35 17.97
C GLY A 81 12.21 7.48 17.47
N ASP A 82 12.44 6.22 17.07
CA ASP A 82 11.40 5.37 16.47
C ASP A 82 10.29 5.05 17.50
N ARG A 83 9.04 5.44 17.17
CA ARG A 83 7.87 5.20 18.04
C ARG A 83 6.82 4.27 17.46
N TRP A 84 6.92 3.92 16.17
CA TRP A 84 5.90 3.09 15.53
C TRP A 84 5.93 1.66 16.08
N LYS A 85 4.78 1.16 16.55
CA LYS A 85 4.70 -0.16 17.16
C LYS A 85 4.70 -1.25 16.08
N VAL A 86 5.49 -2.28 16.30
CA VAL A 86 5.57 -3.49 15.45
C VAL A 86 5.12 -4.71 16.26
N GLY A 87 4.13 -5.43 15.78
CA GLY A 87 3.44 -6.49 16.52
C GLY A 87 2.78 -5.97 17.80
N GLY A 88 2.32 -4.71 17.80
CA GLY A 88 1.76 -4.04 18.99
C GLY A 88 2.79 -3.67 20.07
N GLN A 89 4.08 -3.86 19.81
CA GLN A 89 5.17 -3.62 20.76
C GLN A 89 6.11 -2.52 20.26
N ALA A 90 6.90 -1.93 21.16
CA ALA A 90 7.93 -0.97 20.76
C ALA A 90 8.94 -1.59 19.77
N PRO A 91 9.48 -0.80 18.83
CA PRO A 91 10.58 -1.21 17.96
C PRO A 91 11.70 -1.91 18.72
N ARG A 92 12.27 -2.96 18.13
CA ARG A 92 13.37 -3.72 18.73
C ARG A 92 14.42 -4.08 17.70
N THR A 93 15.61 -4.39 18.20
CA THR A 93 16.72 -4.91 17.39
C THR A 93 16.35 -6.27 16.79
N LEU A 94 16.71 -6.49 15.52
CA LEU A 94 16.59 -7.77 14.83
C LEU A 94 18.00 -8.26 14.43
N PRO A 95 18.24 -9.59 14.43
CA PRO A 95 19.54 -10.13 14.10
C PRO A 95 19.91 -9.91 12.63
N ALA A 96 21.21 -9.95 12.33
CA ALA A 96 21.69 -9.99 10.96
C ALA A 96 21.26 -11.30 10.24
N GLY A 97 21.48 -11.36 8.92
CA GLY A 97 21.08 -12.50 8.11
C GLY A 97 21.71 -13.83 8.53
N ARG A 98 20.98 -14.93 8.31
CA ARG A 98 21.44 -16.29 8.65
C ARG A 98 22.06 -17.03 7.47
N ALA A 99 21.77 -16.61 6.24
CA ALA A 99 22.24 -17.26 5.03
C ALA A 99 22.76 -16.25 4.00
N SER A 100 23.69 -16.70 3.17
CA SER A 100 24.05 -16.05 1.91
C SER A 100 22.93 -16.22 0.88
N GLY A 101 22.92 -15.34 -0.12
CA GLY A 101 22.03 -15.47 -1.28
C GLY A 101 22.23 -16.79 -2.03
N ARG A 102 23.46 -17.34 -2.04
CA ARG A 102 23.72 -18.65 -2.67
C ARG A 102 23.03 -19.77 -1.91
N GLU A 103 23.12 -19.79 -0.58
CA GLU A 103 22.44 -20.79 0.25
C GLU A 103 20.91 -20.69 0.10
N MET A 104 20.37 -19.48 0.09
CA MET A 104 18.93 -19.23 -0.11
C MET A 104 18.42 -19.68 -1.50
N ARG A 105 19.27 -19.62 -2.54
CA ARG A 105 18.93 -20.12 -3.89
C ARG A 105 18.97 -21.65 -3.97
N LEU A 106 19.77 -22.31 -3.13
CA LEU A 106 19.96 -23.77 -3.13
C LEU A 106 19.08 -24.51 -2.12
N SER A 107 18.53 -23.81 -1.12
CA SER A 107 17.72 -24.41 -0.06
C SER A 107 16.47 -25.09 -0.62
N LYS A 108 16.31 -26.39 -0.33
CA LYS A 108 15.05 -27.13 -0.56
C LYS A 108 14.12 -26.93 0.64
N GLU A 109 12.83 -26.76 0.37
CA GLU A 109 11.85 -26.38 1.39
C GLU A 109 11.22 -27.59 2.08
N ALA A 110 11.09 -27.52 3.40
CA ALA A 110 10.23 -28.42 4.16
C ALA A 110 8.79 -27.88 4.17
N LYS A 111 7.82 -28.73 3.82
CA LYS A 111 6.39 -28.38 3.87
C LYS A 111 5.94 -28.27 5.33
N PRO A 112 5.29 -27.16 5.74
CA PRO A 112 4.78 -27.04 7.10
C PRO A 112 3.53 -27.90 7.32
N THR A 113 3.29 -28.27 8.58
CA THR A 113 2.05 -28.91 9.03
C THR A 113 0.96 -27.83 9.20
N PRO A 114 -0.26 -27.99 8.67
CA PRO A 114 -1.33 -27.00 8.82
C PRO A 114 -1.75 -26.81 10.29
N ASP A 115 -1.99 -25.55 10.69
CA ASP A 115 -2.62 -25.20 11.97
C ASP A 115 -4.03 -24.67 11.72
N ALA A 116 -5.03 -25.49 12.07
CA ALA A 116 -6.46 -25.20 11.86
C ALA A 116 -7.03 -24.18 12.85
N THR A 117 -6.31 -23.84 13.94
CA THR A 117 -6.81 -22.89 14.94
C THR A 117 -6.82 -21.44 14.44
N ILE A 118 -5.87 -21.10 13.57
CA ILE A 118 -5.73 -19.77 12.95
C ILE A 118 -6.69 -19.60 11.75
N ASP A 119 -7.32 -20.68 11.27
CA ASP A 119 -8.23 -20.68 10.12
C ASP A 119 -9.70 -20.44 10.46
N ARG A 120 -10.03 -20.26 11.74
CA ARG A 120 -11.39 -19.93 12.15
C ARG A 120 -11.64 -18.43 11.93
N PRO A 121 -12.84 -18.04 11.48
CA PRO A 121 -13.25 -16.64 11.52
C PRO A 121 -12.96 -16.08 12.91
N SER A 122 -12.39 -14.88 12.97
CA SER A 122 -12.24 -14.19 14.24
C SER A 122 -13.63 -14.07 14.85
N VAL A 123 -13.84 -14.60 16.05
CA VAL A 123 -14.89 -14.07 16.90
C VAL A 123 -14.46 -12.63 17.20
N ASP A 124 -15.34 -11.69 16.91
CA ASP A 124 -15.18 -10.27 17.19
C ASP A 124 -14.61 -10.08 18.60
N PRO A 125 -13.38 -9.56 18.79
CA PRO A 125 -12.96 -9.12 20.10
C PRO A 125 -13.81 -7.89 20.41
N SER A 126 -14.87 -8.11 21.19
CA SER A 126 -15.86 -7.12 21.64
C SER A 126 -15.30 -5.99 22.52
N GLU A 127 -14.05 -5.60 22.34
CA GLU A 127 -13.53 -4.32 22.82
C GLU A 127 -13.62 -3.34 21.64
N THR A 128 -14.81 -2.79 21.45
CA THR A 128 -14.99 -1.54 20.72
C THR A 128 -14.10 -0.49 21.37
N VAL A 129 -13.07 -0.05 20.67
CA VAL A 129 -12.42 1.22 21.00
C VAL A 129 -13.43 2.28 20.58
N ASP A 130 -14.11 2.89 21.54
CA ASP A 130 -15.08 3.93 21.26
C ASP A 130 -14.44 5.03 20.43
N ALA A 131 -15.04 5.34 19.27
CA ALA A 131 -14.64 6.43 18.39
C ALA A 131 -15.07 7.81 18.93
N VAL A 132 -15.01 8.00 20.25
CA VAL A 132 -15.29 9.27 20.91
C VAL A 132 -13.98 10.04 21.07
N ASP A 133 -13.49 10.61 19.95
CA ASP A 133 -12.59 11.79 19.89
C ASP A 133 -11.94 11.98 18.50
N ALA A 134 -12.31 11.19 17.48
CA ALA A 134 -11.93 11.47 16.09
C ALA A 134 -12.72 12.66 15.52
N SER A 135 -12.39 13.87 15.99
CA SER A 135 -12.86 15.10 15.36
C SER A 135 -12.08 15.30 14.04
N TRP A 136 -12.82 15.42 12.95
CA TRP A 136 -12.29 16.00 11.72
C TRP A 136 -11.92 17.46 12.00
N ILE A 137 -10.62 17.75 12.15
CA ILE A 137 -10.13 19.11 11.98
C ILE A 137 -10.17 19.37 10.48
N ALA A 138 -11.28 19.94 10.01
CA ALA A 138 -11.25 20.66 8.75
C ALA A 138 -10.17 21.73 8.90
N GLY A 139 -9.08 21.64 8.14
CA GLY A 139 -8.04 22.66 8.14
C GLY A 139 -8.71 24.01 7.87
N THR A 140 -8.90 24.80 8.91
CA THR A 140 -9.34 26.18 8.77
C THR A 140 -8.22 26.89 8.03
N ASN A 141 -8.57 27.58 6.95
CA ASN A 141 -7.68 28.48 6.23
C ASN A 141 -6.95 29.38 7.25
N GLY A 142 -5.71 29.06 7.63
CA GLY A 142 -5.00 29.77 8.68
C GLY A 142 -3.88 29.00 9.37
N ASP A 143 -3.93 27.67 9.43
CA ASP A 143 -2.76 26.91 9.87
C ASP A 143 -1.78 26.81 8.69
N GLU A 144 -0.70 27.59 8.73
CA GLU A 144 0.46 27.30 7.90
C GLU A 144 0.87 25.86 8.20
N VAL A 145 0.52 24.93 7.30
CA VAL A 145 1.17 23.63 7.26
C VAL A 145 2.66 23.95 7.12
N GLU A 146 3.44 23.63 8.15
CA GLU A 146 4.89 23.77 8.09
C GLU A 146 5.39 22.83 6.98
N LEU A 147 5.50 23.37 5.76
CA LEU A 147 5.86 22.62 4.55
C LEU A 147 7.31 22.12 4.59
N THR A 148 8.09 22.61 5.55
CA THR A 148 9.28 21.92 5.99
C THR A 148 8.85 20.69 6.77
N ALA A 149 8.88 19.53 6.12
CA ALA A 149 9.13 18.26 6.80
C ALA A 149 10.50 18.39 7.50
N ALA A 150 10.52 19.11 8.63
CA ALA A 150 11.71 19.30 9.41
C ALA A 150 12.05 17.95 10.00
N VAL A 151 13.12 17.34 9.48
CA VAL A 151 13.83 16.28 10.17
C VAL A 151 14.33 16.92 11.46
N GLY A 152 13.54 16.78 12.53
CA GLY A 152 13.99 17.19 13.85
C GLY A 152 15.32 16.50 14.16
N SER A 153 16.14 17.09 15.01
CA SER A 153 17.44 16.55 15.42
C SER A 153 17.40 15.12 16.00
N GLY A 154 16.20 14.54 16.20
CA GLY A 154 15.93 13.18 16.65
C GLY A 154 15.44 12.18 15.58
N GLY A 155 15.45 12.51 14.29
CA GLY A 155 15.13 11.60 13.18
C GLY A 155 13.68 11.63 12.69
N LEU A 156 13.30 10.64 11.86
CA LEU A 156 11.97 10.52 11.25
C LEU A 156 10.87 10.32 12.32
N ARG A 157 9.80 11.11 12.24
CA ARG A 157 8.68 11.08 13.20
C ARG A 157 7.54 10.14 12.81
N ARG A 158 7.49 9.74 11.54
CA ARG A 158 6.45 8.93 10.92
C ARG A 158 7.12 7.86 10.05
N GLU A 159 6.36 6.84 9.70
CA GLU A 159 6.78 5.86 8.71
C GLU A 159 6.87 6.54 7.34
N ILE A 160 8.06 6.52 6.73
CA ILE A 160 8.30 6.90 5.35
C ILE A 160 8.73 5.64 4.61
N PHE A 161 7.75 5.05 3.92
CA PHE A 161 7.81 3.75 3.29
C PHE A 161 8.05 3.92 1.79
N GLY A 162 9.17 3.41 1.27
CA GLY A 162 9.53 3.50 -0.15
C GLY A 162 9.62 2.12 -0.80
N PHE A 163 9.06 1.96 -2.01
CA PHE A 163 9.23 0.74 -2.79
C PHE A 163 10.51 0.79 -3.62
N LEU A 164 11.33 -0.25 -3.51
CA LEU A 164 12.52 -0.48 -4.34
C LEU A 164 12.27 -1.69 -5.22
N PRO A 165 11.79 -1.50 -6.45
CA PRO A 165 11.56 -2.61 -7.33
C PRO A 165 12.86 -3.20 -7.88
N TYR A 166 12.85 -4.48 -8.25
CA TYR A 166 14.06 -5.20 -8.66
C TYR A 166 14.71 -4.59 -9.91
N TRP A 167 13.94 -3.97 -10.80
CA TRP A 167 14.51 -3.30 -11.97
C TRP A 167 15.29 -2.04 -11.56
N GLU A 168 14.80 -1.24 -10.61
CA GLU A 168 15.55 -0.11 -10.04
C GLU A 168 16.76 -0.57 -9.21
N LEU A 169 16.68 -1.73 -8.54
CA LEU A 169 17.85 -2.33 -7.88
C LEU A 169 18.97 -2.66 -8.88
N SER A 170 18.60 -2.95 -10.13
CA SER A 170 19.54 -3.25 -11.22
C SER A 170 20.15 -1.98 -11.85
N ASP A 171 19.54 -0.82 -11.64
CA ASP A 171 20.11 0.45 -12.05
C ASP A 171 21.21 0.90 -11.08
N THR A 172 22.38 1.23 -11.65
CA THR A 172 23.53 1.77 -10.91
C THR A 172 23.38 3.26 -10.58
N SER A 173 22.41 3.95 -11.21
CA SER A 173 22.07 5.34 -10.94
C SER A 173 21.22 5.51 -9.68
N THR A 174 20.54 4.44 -9.24
CA THR A 174 19.67 4.43 -8.05
C THR A 174 20.40 4.92 -6.81
N ARG A 175 19.78 5.87 -6.09
CA ARG A 175 20.26 6.42 -4.83
C ARG A 175 19.17 6.28 -3.78
N LEU A 176 19.54 5.75 -2.61
CA LEU A 176 18.65 5.63 -1.45
C LEU A 176 19.09 6.65 -0.41
N ASP A 177 18.18 7.54 -0.04
CA ASP A 177 18.41 8.56 0.98
C ASP A 177 17.90 8.05 2.34
N TRP A 178 18.83 7.49 3.13
CA TRP A 178 18.52 6.87 4.42
C TRP A 178 18.14 7.86 5.53
N GLU A 179 18.36 9.16 5.31
CA GLU A 179 17.87 10.21 6.20
C GLU A 179 16.37 10.42 6.02
N LYS A 180 15.84 10.11 4.82
CA LYS A 180 14.42 10.28 4.47
C LYS A 180 13.60 9.00 4.56
N LEU A 181 14.23 7.82 4.55
CA LEU A 181 13.52 6.54 4.54
C LEU A 181 13.52 5.88 5.92
N SER A 182 12.33 5.52 6.42
CA SER A 182 12.21 4.65 7.60
C SER A 182 12.21 3.18 7.21
N THR A 183 11.60 2.85 6.06
CA THR A 183 11.46 1.50 5.55
C THR A 183 11.58 1.48 4.02
N VAL A 184 12.34 0.51 3.51
CA VAL A 184 12.38 0.18 2.08
C VAL A 184 11.74 -1.18 1.84
N ALA A 185 10.77 -1.24 0.94
CA ALA A 185 10.11 -2.47 0.52
C ALA A 185 10.67 -2.96 -0.81
N TYR A 186 11.39 -4.09 -0.79
CA TYR A 186 11.88 -4.72 -2.01
C TYR A 186 10.71 -5.29 -2.82
N PHE A 187 10.52 -4.81 -4.05
CA PHE A 187 9.41 -5.20 -4.92
C PHE A 187 9.88 -6.01 -6.14
N GLY A 188 9.56 -7.29 -6.28
CA GLY A 188 8.89 -8.16 -5.33
C GLY A 188 9.11 -9.62 -5.74
N VAL A 189 8.59 -10.53 -4.92
CA VAL A 189 8.61 -11.98 -5.18
C VAL A 189 7.18 -12.47 -5.30
N GLY A 190 6.83 -13.15 -6.39
CA GLY A 190 5.48 -13.68 -6.59
C GLY A 190 5.13 -14.83 -5.65
N ALA A 191 3.84 -15.05 -5.40
CA ALA A 191 3.31 -16.25 -4.75
C ALA A 191 2.48 -17.07 -5.74
N ASP A 192 2.61 -18.41 -5.71
CA ASP A 192 1.82 -19.33 -6.53
C ASP A 192 0.53 -19.81 -5.82
N GLY A 193 -0.29 -20.59 -6.54
CA GLY A 193 -1.56 -21.11 -6.02
C GLY A 193 -1.41 -22.20 -4.94
N GLN A 194 -0.21 -22.73 -4.74
CA GLN A 194 0.14 -23.75 -3.76
C GLN A 194 0.82 -23.13 -2.52
N GLY A 195 0.95 -21.81 -2.48
CA GLY A 195 1.59 -21.11 -1.38
C GLY A 195 3.11 -21.16 -1.41
N ASN A 196 3.73 -21.33 -2.57
CA ASN A 196 5.17 -21.16 -2.70
C ASN A 196 5.50 -19.73 -3.14
N LEU A 197 6.58 -19.20 -2.59
CA LEU A 197 7.29 -18.09 -3.21
C LEU A 197 7.80 -18.57 -4.57
N GLN A 198 7.53 -17.79 -5.62
CA GLN A 198 7.96 -18.07 -6.98
C GLN A 198 9.45 -17.79 -7.12
N LYS A 199 10.26 -18.78 -6.73
CA LYS A 199 11.72 -18.73 -6.75
C LYS A 199 12.31 -19.15 -8.08
N THR A 200 11.60 -19.98 -8.84
CA THR A 200 12.05 -20.53 -10.12
C THR A 200 11.03 -20.33 -11.23
N ASN A 201 11.52 -20.07 -12.43
CA ASN A 201 10.76 -20.11 -13.67
C ASN A 201 10.41 -21.57 -14.02
N SER A 202 9.51 -21.75 -14.99
CA SER A 202 9.17 -23.07 -15.54
C SER A 202 10.38 -23.81 -16.13
N SER A 203 11.40 -23.09 -16.60
CA SER A 203 12.68 -23.64 -17.07
C SER A 203 13.58 -24.17 -15.96
N GLY A 204 13.24 -23.96 -14.68
CA GLY A 204 14.07 -24.28 -13.53
C GLY A 204 15.09 -23.21 -13.15
N SER A 205 15.27 -22.15 -13.97
CA SER A 205 16.13 -21.01 -13.61
C SER A 205 15.51 -20.20 -12.48
N THR A 206 16.32 -19.49 -11.69
CA THR A 206 15.80 -18.55 -10.67
C THR A 206 14.97 -17.43 -11.31
N THR A 207 13.86 -17.02 -10.69
CA THR A 207 13.07 -15.86 -11.13
C THR A 207 13.85 -14.57 -10.92
N VAL A 208 13.61 -13.54 -11.75
CA VAL A 208 14.29 -12.24 -11.59
C VAL A 208 14.02 -11.64 -10.20
N GLY A 209 12.77 -11.70 -9.72
CA GLY A 209 12.38 -11.23 -8.39
C GLY A 209 13.10 -11.96 -7.25
N TRP A 210 13.25 -13.29 -7.29
CA TRP A 210 14.01 -14.01 -6.27
C TRP A 210 15.52 -13.79 -6.40
N SER A 211 16.02 -13.66 -7.62
CA SER A 211 17.44 -13.40 -7.87
C SER A 211 17.86 -12.04 -7.33
N GLY A 212 17.04 -11.00 -7.48
CA GLY A 212 17.25 -9.66 -6.92
C GLY A 212 17.21 -9.67 -5.39
N TRP A 213 16.23 -10.34 -4.77
CA TRP A 213 16.14 -10.47 -3.32
C TRP A 213 17.40 -11.11 -2.72
N THR A 214 17.88 -12.16 -3.37
CA THR A 214 19.07 -12.92 -2.95
C THR A 214 20.39 -12.39 -3.54
N SER A 215 20.38 -11.17 -4.10
CA SER A 215 21.54 -10.61 -4.79
C SER A 215 22.55 -9.95 -3.86
N SER A 216 23.79 -9.77 -4.33
CA SER A 216 24.82 -8.97 -3.66
C SER A 216 24.42 -7.51 -3.54
N ARG A 217 23.72 -6.96 -4.54
CA ARG A 217 23.18 -5.59 -4.49
C ARG A 217 22.20 -5.42 -3.34
N MET A 218 21.28 -6.38 -3.17
CA MET A 218 20.35 -6.34 -2.04
C MET A 218 21.07 -6.52 -0.71
N THR A 219 22.22 -7.22 -0.66
CA THR A 219 23.01 -7.35 0.59
C THR A 219 23.57 -5.99 0.98
N ASN A 220 24.05 -5.22 0.01
CA ASN A 220 24.51 -3.86 0.22
C ASN A 220 23.38 -2.93 0.68
N VAL A 221 22.20 -3.03 0.07
CA VAL A 221 21.02 -2.25 0.46
C VAL A 221 20.64 -2.52 1.92
N ILE A 222 20.52 -3.79 2.32
CA ILE A 222 20.14 -4.14 3.70
C ILE A 222 21.20 -3.67 4.70
N ASN A 223 22.49 -3.91 4.43
CA ASN A 223 23.54 -3.45 5.33
C ASN A 223 23.55 -1.93 5.48
N ALA A 224 23.34 -1.17 4.39
CA ALA A 224 23.28 0.29 4.42
C ALA A 224 22.04 0.82 5.14
N ALA A 225 20.87 0.19 4.91
CA ALA A 225 19.64 0.51 5.62
C ALA A 225 19.82 0.33 7.13
N HIS A 226 20.31 -0.84 7.55
CA HIS A 226 20.51 -1.17 8.96
C HIS A 226 21.54 -0.26 9.64
N ALA A 227 22.63 0.10 8.95
CA ALA A 227 23.61 1.05 9.45
C ALA A 227 23.01 2.44 9.72
N SER A 228 21.92 2.78 9.02
CA SER A 228 21.20 4.05 9.15
C SER A 228 19.93 3.94 10.02
N GLY A 229 19.64 2.76 10.57
CA GLY A 229 18.44 2.48 11.35
C GLY A 229 17.15 2.40 10.52
N ALA A 230 17.25 2.24 9.20
CA ALA A 230 16.12 1.98 8.32
C ALA A 230 15.84 0.47 8.22
N ARG A 231 14.57 0.12 8.04
CA ARG A 231 14.11 -1.25 7.81
C ARG A 231 14.17 -1.62 6.34
N VAL A 232 14.31 -2.91 6.07
CA VAL A 232 14.03 -3.50 4.76
C VAL A 232 12.98 -4.58 4.88
N VAL A 233 11.90 -4.48 4.10
CA VAL A 233 10.85 -5.51 4.04
C VAL A 233 10.78 -6.17 2.66
N LEU A 234 10.40 -7.44 2.62
CA LEU A 234 10.13 -8.17 1.38
C LEU A 234 8.71 -7.90 0.91
N THR A 235 8.49 -7.41 -0.31
CA THR A 235 7.15 -7.42 -0.90
C THR A 235 6.85 -8.75 -1.58
N VAL A 236 5.76 -9.39 -1.15
CA VAL A 236 5.24 -10.62 -1.75
C VAL A 236 3.96 -10.31 -2.50
N GLN A 237 3.97 -10.59 -3.80
CA GLN A 237 2.91 -10.18 -4.71
C GLN A 237 2.04 -11.35 -5.19
N SER A 238 0.73 -11.12 -5.27
CA SER A 238 -0.24 -12.05 -5.84
C SER A 238 -1.33 -11.28 -6.57
N PHE A 239 -1.18 -11.15 -7.89
CA PHE A 239 -2.04 -10.30 -8.72
C PHE A 239 -3.22 -11.04 -9.36
N ALA A 240 -4.42 -10.49 -9.23
CA ALA A 240 -5.69 -11.04 -9.72
C ALA A 240 -6.37 -10.16 -10.80
N TRP A 241 -5.61 -9.32 -11.50
CA TRP A 241 -6.10 -8.48 -12.62
C TRP A 241 -6.48 -9.26 -13.90
N SER A 242 -6.18 -10.56 -13.95
CA SER A 242 -6.52 -11.46 -15.07
C SER A 242 -7.19 -12.74 -14.57
N SER A 243 -7.90 -13.47 -15.44
CA SER A 243 -8.55 -14.74 -15.07
C SER A 243 -7.56 -15.77 -14.51
N ALA A 244 -6.35 -15.84 -15.07
CA ALA A 244 -5.29 -16.71 -14.56
C ALA A 244 -4.79 -16.27 -13.18
N GLY A 245 -4.65 -14.96 -12.96
CA GLY A 245 -4.31 -14.38 -11.67
C GLY A 245 -5.37 -14.66 -10.60
N GLN A 246 -6.66 -14.50 -10.94
CA GLN A 246 -7.77 -14.84 -10.06
C GLN A 246 -7.75 -16.32 -9.68
N THR A 247 -7.60 -17.24 -10.66
CA THR A 247 -7.51 -18.68 -10.37
C THR A 247 -6.36 -18.99 -9.42
N ARG A 248 -5.19 -18.37 -9.62
CA ARG A 248 -4.03 -18.54 -8.73
C ARG A 248 -4.31 -18.03 -7.32
N GLN A 249 -4.81 -16.80 -7.19
CA GLN A 249 -5.07 -16.19 -5.89
C GLN A 249 -6.19 -16.93 -5.13
N LYS A 250 -7.23 -17.41 -5.84
CA LYS A 250 -8.28 -18.29 -5.27
C LYS A 250 -7.73 -19.61 -4.76
N ALA A 251 -6.82 -20.26 -5.49
CA ALA A 251 -6.20 -21.50 -5.05
C ALA A 251 -5.33 -21.30 -3.80
N LEU A 252 -4.54 -20.22 -3.79
CA LEU A 252 -3.70 -19.83 -2.65
C LEU A 252 -4.55 -19.51 -1.41
N LEU A 253 -5.48 -18.57 -1.55
CA LEU A 253 -6.29 -18.10 -0.44
C LEU A 253 -7.30 -19.16 0.00
N GLY A 254 -7.86 -19.98 -0.88
CA GLY A 254 -8.83 -21.02 -0.53
C GLY A 254 -8.27 -22.23 0.21
N SER A 255 -6.95 -22.36 0.33
CA SER A 255 -6.31 -23.51 0.98
C SER A 255 -5.54 -23.09 2.23
N SER A 256 -5.95 -23.59 3.40
CA SER A 256 -5.22 -23.38 4.67
C SER A 256 -3.78 -23.86 4.60
N THR A 257 -3.54 -24.98 3.91
CA THR A 257 -2.20 -25.52 3.66
C THR A 257 -1.37 -24.57 2.80
N ALA A 258 -1.94 -24.01 1.72
CA ALA A 258 -1.22 -23.04 0.90
C ALA A 258 -0.91 -21.74 1.68
N ARG A 259 -1.88 -21.22 2.46
CA ARG A 259 -1.65 -20.06 3.33
C ARG A 259 -0.53 -20.32 4.35
N ALA A 260 -0.53 -21.48 5.00
CA ALA A 260 0.51 -21.87 5.96
C ALA A 260 1.88 -22.07 5.29
N ASN A 261 1.91 -22.64 4.09
CA ASN A 261 3.12 -22.79 3.29
C ASN A 261 3.73 -21.43 2.96
N LEU A 262 2.91 -20.50 2.46
CA LEU A 262 3.36 -19.17 2.10
C LEU A 262 3.89 -18.41 3.32
N ALA A 263 3.13 -18.40 4.42
CA ALA A 263 3.55 -17.76 5.67
C ALA A 263 4.90 -18.27 6.17
N ALA A 264 5.10 -19.59 6.15
CA ALA A 264 6.36 -20.20 6.59
C ALA A 264 7.52 -19.86 5.64
N GLN A 265 7.29 -19.82 4.33
CA GLN A 265 8.32 -19.41 3.36
C GLN A 265 8.69 -17.94 3.47
N ILE A 266 7.71 -17.07 3.71
CA ILE A 266 7.93 -15.64 3.97
C ILE A 266 8.80 -15.46 5.20
N ALA A 267 8.41 -16.04 6.34
CA ALA A 267 9.16 -15.88 7.58
C ALA A 267 10.60 -16.40 7.45
N ARG A 268 10.81 -17.51 6.75
CA ARG A 268 12.15 -18.02 6.42
C ARG A 268 12.91 -17.06 5.51
N ALA A 269 12.31 -16.58 4.42
CA ALA A 269 12.97 -15.68 3.48
C ALA A 269 13.41 -14.37 4.15
N VAL A 270 12.57 -13.79 5.02
CA VAL A 270 12.87 -12.58 5.79
C VAL A 270 14.01 -12.83 6.77
N ARG A 271 13.88 -13.86 7.63
CA ARG A 271 14.87 -14.20 8.64
C ARG A 271 16.23 -14.58 8.05
N ASP A 272 16.24 -15.41 7.00
CA ASP A 272 17.48 -15.91 6.41
C ASP A 272 18.22 -14.79 5.69
N ARG A 273 17.48 -13.88 5.06
CA ARG A 273 18.03 -12.68 4.44
C ARG A 273 18.62 -11.70 5.45
N GLY A 274 18.06 -11.65 6.66
CA GLY A 274 18.29 -10.58 7.63
C GLY A 274 17.52 -9.33 7.26
N ALA A 275 16.28 -9.47 6.79
CA ALA A 275 15.35 -8.38 6.55
C ALA A 275 14.42 -8.21 7.76
N ASP A 276 13.67 -7.12 7.80
CA ASP A 276 12.94 -6.66 8.98
C ASP A 276 11.43 -6.85 8.90
N GLY A 277 10.94 -7.51 7.85
CA GLY A 277 9.52 -7.74 7.69
C GLY A 277 9.08 -8.09 6.29
N VAL A 278 7.78 -8.02 6.06
CA VAL A 278 7.13 -8.31 4.79
C VAL A 278 6.01 -7.32 4.51
N ASN A 279 5.84 -6.97 3.25
CA ASN A 279 4.67 -6.30 2.70
C ASN A 279 3.90 -7.27 1.80
N LEU A 280 2.59 -7.40 1.97
CA LEU A 280 1.76 -8.28 1.14
C LEU A 280 1.00 -7.46 0.09
N ASP A 281 1.33 -7.64 -1.19
CA ASP A 281 0.66 -6.95 -2.30
C ASP A 281 -0.29 -7.91 -3.04
N PHE A 282 -1.54 -7.96 -2.58
CA PHE A 282 -2.59 -8.82 -3.15
C PHE A 282 -3.62 -7.94 -3.86
N GLU A 283 -3.44 -7.76 -5.17
CA GLU A 283 -4.23 -6.78 -5.93
C GLU A 283 -4.87 -7.29 -7.23
N PRO A 284 -6.15 -6.97 -7.47
CA PRO A 284 -7.09 -6.68 -6.40
C PRO A 284 -7.23 -7.93 -5.52
N LEU A 285 -7.82 -7.78 -4.34
CA LEU A 285 -8.24 -8.96 -3.60
C LEU A 285 -9.41 -9.62 -4.33
N VAL A 286 -9.28 -10.89 -4.71
CA VAL A 286 -10.33 -11.62 -5.41
C VAL A 286 -11.60 -11.70 -4.56
N THR A 287 -12.74 -11.41 -5.18
CA THR A 287 -14.04 -11.35 -4.49
C THR A 287 -14.37 -12.66 -3.79
N GLY A 288 -14.86 -12.57 -2.54
CA GLY A 288 -15.28 -13.71 -1.73
C GLY A 288 -14.17 -14.38 -0.91
N TYR A 289 -12.97 -13.79 -0.85
CA TYR A 289 -11.82 -14.33 -0.11
C TYR A 289 -11.29 -13.40 0.99
N ALA A 290 -12.16 -12.54 1.55
CA ALA A 290 -11.78 -11.59 2.58
C ALA A 290 -11.32 -12.29 3.87
N ASP A 291 -12.10 -13.24 4.37
CA ASP A 291 -11.77 -13.99 5.58
C ASP A 291 -10.49 -14.83 5.41
N GLU A 292 -10.33 -15.45 4.24
CA GLU A 292 -9.13 -16.21 3.89
C GLU A 292 -7.88 -15.33 3.80
N TYR A 293 -8.04 -14.09 3.32
CA TYR A 293 -6.95 -13.12 3.31
C TYR A 293 -6.56 -12.71 4.73
N THR A 294 -7.53 -12.39 5.60
CA THR A 294 -7.27 -12.17 7.03
C THR A 294 -6.55 -13.35 7.67
N ALA A 295 -6.98 -14.58 7.39
CA ALA A 295 -6.33 -15.79 7.89
C ALA A 295 -4.87 -15.91 7.39
N LEU A 296 -4.60 -15.55 6.13
CA LEU A 296 -3.22 -15.49 5.61
C LEU A 296 -2.39 -14.47 6.39
N VAL A 297 -2.88 -13.24 6.58
CA VAL A 297 -2.16 -12.18 7.32
C VAL A 297 -1.81 -12.65 8.73
N ARG A 298 -2.76 -13.26 9.45
CA ARG A 298 -2.53 -13.80 10.81
C ARG A 298 -1.52 -14.95 10.83
N LYS A 299 -1.54 -15.84 9.84
CA LYS A 299 -0.52 -16.89 9.71
C LYS A 299 0.87 -16.32 9.44
N VAL A 300 0.97 -15.28 8.60
CA VAL A 300 2.24 -14.57 8.36
C VAL A 300 2.76 -13.93 9.65
N ARG A 301 1.90 -13.20 10.40
CA ARG A 301 2.25 -12.63 11.70
C ARG A 301 2.79 -13.69 12.67
N SER A 302 2.05 -14.79 12.82
CA SER A 302 2.43 -15.91 13.70
C SER A 302 3.79 -16.51 13.29
N ALA A 303 4.00 -16.78 11.99
CA ALA A 303 5.26 -17.34 11.48
C ALA A 303 6.45 -16.40 11.69
N LEU A 304 6.25 -15.08 11.52
CA LEU A 304 7.26 -14.07 11.83
C LEU A 304 7.58 -14.06 13.32
N ASP A 305 6.57 -14.00 14.20
CA ASP A 305 6.76 -13.96 15.65
C ASP A 305 7.41 -15.23 16.22
N ALA A 306 7.13 -16.38 15.63
CA ALA A 306 7.81 -17.64 15.95
C ALA A 306 9.30 -17.62 15.57
N SER A 307 9.69 -16.82 14.57
CA SER A 307 11.10 -16.62 14.22
C SER A 307 11.78 -15.61 15.14
N ALA A 308 11.15 -14.46 15.34
CA ALA A 308 11.44 -13.44 16.36
C ALA A 308 10.33 -12.38 16.33
N ARG A 309 9.95 -11.84 17.49
CA ARG A 309 9.09 -10.64 17.51
C ARG A 309 9.82 -9.44 16.90
N GLY A 310 9.08 -8.47 16.39
CA GLY A 310 9.63 -7.20 15.88
C GLY A 310 9.79 -7.12 14.37
N TYR A 311 9.50 -8.20 13.62
CA TYR A 311 9.35 -8.11 12.17
C TYR A 311 8.07 -7.37 11.81
N GLN A 312 8.17 -6.39 10.92
CA GLN A 312 7.07 -5.61 10.36
C GLN A 312 6.21 -6.45 9.41
N LEU A 313 4.89 -6.24 9.47
CA LEU A 313 3.93 -6.82 8.55
C LEU A 313 3.00 -5.71 8.06
N THR A 314 3.07 -5.38 6.76
CA THR A 314 2.13 -4.46 6.10
C THR A 314 1.45 -5.16 4.94
N PHE A 315 0.37 -4.58 4.45
CA PHE A 315 -0.23 -5.02 3.20
C PHE A 315 -0.75 -3.85 2.37
N ASP A 316 -0.71 -4.03 1.05
CA ASP A 316 -1.16 -3.02 0.10
C ASP A 316 -2.66 -3.14 -0.13
N THR A 317 -3.31 -1.99 -0.31
CA THR A 317 -4.67 -1.88 -0.84
C THR A 317 -4.67 -0.91 -2.01
N THR A 318 -5.64 -1.03 -2.91
CA THR A 318 -5.84 0.01 -3.92
C THR A 318 -6.29 1.33 -3.28
N GLY A 319 -6.23 2.44 -4.04
CA GLY A 319 -6.78 3.73 -3.59
C GLY A 319 -8.29 3.68 -3.30
N TYR A 320 -9.00 2.67 -3.81
CA TYR A 320 -10.37 2.36 -3.43
C TYR A 320 -10.36 1.24 -2.38
N ILE A 321 -11.11 1.42 -1.29
CA ILE A 321 -11.13 0.44 -0.18
C ILE A 321 -11.57 -0.96 -0.61
N GLY A 322 -12.46 -1.07 -1.60
CA GLY A 322 -12.91 -2.34 -2.16
C GLY A 322 -13.40 -3.34 -1.11
N ASN A 323 -13.05 -4.60 -1.30
CA ASN A 323 -13.37 -5.73 -0.43
C ASN A 323 -12.24 -6.09 0.55
N TYR A 324 -11.26 -5.22 0.76
CA TYR A 324 -10.17 -5.51 1.71
C TYR A 324 -10.71 -5.54 3.16
N PRO A 325 -10.44 -6.60 3.94
CA PRO A 325 -10.91 -6.75 5.32
C PRO A 325 -10.02 -5.96 6.29
N ILE A 326 -9.99 -4.64 6.14
CA ILE A 326 -8.96 -3.80 6.75
C ILE A 326 -8.97 -3.81 8.29
N GLU A 327 -10.13 -3.94 8.92
CA GLU A 327 -10.29 -4.02 10.37
C GLU A 327 -9.71 -5.35 10.89
N ASP A 328 -10.20 -6.47 10.35
CA ASP A 328 -9.80 -7.80 10.81
C ASP A 328 -8.35 -8.13 10.50
N ALA A 329 -7.85 -7.66 9.35
CA ALA A 329 -6.47 -7.84 8.94
C ALA A 329 -5.49 -6.95 9.71
N THR A 330 -5.94 -5.87 10.36
CA THR A 330 -5.07 -5.00 11.21
C THR A 330 -5.34 -5.11 12.70
N ALA A 331 -6.32 -5.90 13.11
CA ALA A 331 -6.61 -6.24 14.50
C ALA A 331 -5.42 -6.93 15.19
N ALA A 332 -5.54 -7.20 16.50
CA ALA A 332 -4.50 -7.87 17.27
C ALA A 332 -4.12 -9.22 16.62
N GLY A 333 -2.82 -9.45 16.42
CA GLY A 333 -2.31 -10.63 15.70
C GLY A 333 -2.38 -10.53 14.17
N GLY A 334 -2.79 -9.38 13.61
CA GLY A 334 -2.74 -9.07 12.19
C GLY A 334 -1.54 -8.20 11.79
N ALA A 335 -1.72 -7.41 10.73
CA ALA A 335 -0.76 -6.47 10.19
C ALA A 335 -0.60 -5.21 11.05
N ASP A 336 0.60 -4.62 10.96
CA ASP A 336 0.99 -3.40 11.64
C ASP A 336 0.33 -2.17 11.00
N ALA A 337 0.26 -2.12 9.67
CA ALA A 337 -0.39 -1.04 8.92
C ALA A 337 -0.81 -1.49 7.51
N ILE A 338 -1.65 -0.66 6.91
CA ILE A 338 -2.15 -0.73 5.54
C ILE A 338 -1.39 0.29 4.71
N MET A 339 -0.84 -0.13 3.59
CA MET A 339 -0.20 0.72 2.61
C MET A 339 -1.21 1.02 1.48
N ILE A 340 -1.85 2.18 1.56
CA ILE A 340 -2.87 2.58 0.59
C ILE A 340 -2.18 3.11 -0.66
N MET A 341 -2.42 2.49 -1.81
CA MET A 341 -1.99 3.02 -3.12
C MET A 341 -2.83 4.23 -3.51
N GLY A 342 -2.54 5.39 -2.90
CA GLY A 342 -3.23 6.68 -3.07
C GLY A 342 -2.95 7.35 -4.41
N TYR A 343 -3.00 6.58 -5.49
CA TYR A 343 -2.70 6.98 -6.86
C TYR A 343 -3.51 6.13 -7.86
N ASP A 344 -3.33 6.40 -9.16
CA ASP A 344 -4.07 5.81 -10.27
C ASP A 344 -5.60 6.05 -10.25
N TYR A 345 -6.05 7.14 -9.60
CA TYR A 345 -7.45 7.61 -9.71
C TYR A 345 -7.80 8.10 -11.13
N ARG A 346 -6.77 8.40 -11.92
CA ARG A 346 -6.81 8.57 -13.36
C ARG A 346 -5.79 7.64 -13.98
N THR A 347 -6.21 6.90 -14.99
CA THR A 347 -5.38 5.88 -15.66
C THR A 347 -5.18 6.25 -17.12
N ALA A 348 -4.34 5.51 -17.83
CA ALA A 348 -4.14 5.69 -19.27
C ALA A 348 -5.43 5.51 -20.08
N ARG A 349 -6.47 4.89 -19.50
CA ARG A 349 -7.79 4.67 -20.12
C ARG A 349 -8.81 5.76 -19.77
N SER A 350 -8.44 6.74 -18.94
CA SER A 350 -9.33 7.86 -18.62
C SER A 350 -9.58 8.70 -19.87
N SER A 351 -10.86 8.98 -20.17
CA SER A 351 -11.27 9.81 -21.31
C SER A 351 -10.96 11.30 -21.14
N VAL A 352 -10.62 11.72 -19.92
CA VAL A 352 -10.24 13.09 -19.57
C VAL A 352 -8.93 13.04 -18.81
N ALA A 353 -7.93 13.80 -19.29
CA ALA A 353 -6.66 13.98 -18.59
C ALA A 353 -6.87 14.64 -17.23
N GLY A 354 -6.06 14.26 -16.24
CA GLY A 354 -6.16 14.82 -14.90
C GLY A 354 -5.12 14.25 -13.94
N SER A 355 -5.13 14.75 -12.71
CA SER A 355 -4.23 14.23 -11.67
C SER A 355 -4.49 12.74 -11.43
N ILE A 356 -3.42 11.95 -11.37
CA ILE A 356 -3.49 10.54 -10.98
C ILE A 356 -3.62 10.35 -9.46
N ALA A 357 -3.41 11.42 -8.68
CA ALA A 357 -3.45 11.47 -7.22
C ALA A 357 -4.04 12.83 -6.78
N PRO A 358 -5.30 13.14 -7.12
CA PRO A 358 -5.91 14.41 -6.72
C PRO A 358 -6.08 14.42 -5.20
N LEU A 359 -5.60 15.49 -4.54
CA LEU A 359 -5.83 15.67 -3.10
C LEU A 359 -7.31 15.93 -2.80
N ALA A 360 -7.94 16.76 -3.65
CA ALA A 360 -9.35 17.09 -3.64
C ALA A 360 -9.83 17.31 -5.09
N GLY A 361 -11.09 17.02 -5.39
CA GLY A 361 -11.66 17.30 -6.72
C GLY A 361 -13.14 16.97 -6.88
N PRO A 362 -13.71 17.23 -8.07
CA PRO A 362 -15.13 16.95 -8.36
C PRO A 362 -15.46 15.46 -8.52
N THR A 363 -14.47 14.58 -8.35
CA THR A 363 -14.58 13.12 -8.49
C THR A 363 -13.78 12.46 -7.38
N TYR A 364 -13.87 11.13 -7.26
CA TYR A 364 -13.11 10.37 -6.28
C TYR A 364 -11.62 10.77 -6.21
N ASP A 365 -11.17 11.07 -5.00
CA ASP A 365 -9.86 11.63 -4.69
C ASP A 365 -9.25 11.04 -3.40
N ILE A 366 -8.06 11.51 -3.02
CA ILE A 366 -7.36 11.07 -1.80
C ILE A 366 -8.19 11.39 -0.55
N GLY A 367 -8.90 12.52 -0.51
CA GLY A 367 -9.79 12.88 0.60
C GLY A 367 -10.92 11.87 0.80
N ASN A 368 -11.51 11.38 -0.30
CA ASN A 368 -12.51 10.31 -0.26
C ASN A 368 -11.90 8.97 0.20
N THR A 369 -10.71 8.62 -0.29
CA THR A 369 -9.98 7.44 0.17
C THR A 369 -9.71 7.50 1.68
N LEU A 370 -9.09 8.56 2.17
CA LEU A 370 -8.77 8.69 3.58
C LEU A 370 -10.02 8.67 4.45
N SER A 371 -11.09 9.36 4.04
CA SER A 371 -12.39 9.29 4.72
C SER A 371 -12.90 7.85 4.86
N ALA A 372 -12.81 7.05 3.78
CA ALA A 372 -13.30 5.67 3.78
C ALA A 372 -12.49 4.73 4.68
N PHE A 373 -11.17 4.89 4.73
CA PHE A 373 -10.30 4.06 5.57
C PHE A 373 -10.33 4.50 7.04
N LEU A 374 -10.26 5.81 7.30
CA LEU A 374 -10.22 6.34 8.66
C LEU A 374 -11.56 6.23 9.41
N ALA A 375 -12.67 5.98 8.69
CA ALA A 375 -13.93 5.60 9.31
C ALA A 375 -13.94 4.18 9.91
N ARG A 376 -12.93 3.35 9.58
CA ARG A 376 -12.91 1.91 9.87
C ARG A 376 -11.68 1.47 10.68
N VAL A 377 -10.54 2.14 10.51
CA VAL A 377 -9.31 1.87 11.25
C VAL A 377 -8.66 3.18 11.74
N PRO A 378 -7.93 3.17 12.87
CA PRO A 378 -7.27 4.37 13.36
C PRO A 378 -6.15 4.82 12.42
N ALA A 379 -5.88 6.13 12.35
CA ALA A 379 -4.85 6.70 11.47
C ALA A 379 -3.45 6.09 11.67
N SER A 380 -3.14 5.59 12.86
CA SER A 380 -1.89 4.86 13.15
C SER A 380 -1.71 3.55 12.37
N LYS A 381 -2.77 3.06 11.72
CA LYS A 381 -2.79 1.85 10.88
C LYS A 381 -2.70 2.17 9.39
N VAL A 382 -2.59 3.44 8.99
CA VAL A 382 -2.61 3.84 7.59
C VAL A 382 -1.27 4.48 7.20
N ILE A 383 -0.70 4.00 6.09
CA ILE A 383 0.39 4.62 5.35
C ILE A 383 -0.18 5.01 3.98
N LEU A 384 -0.16 6.30 3.67
CA LEU A 384 -0.68 6.81 2.39
C LEU A 384 0.43 6.85 1.34
N GLY A 385 0.23 6.12 0.25
CA GLY A 385 1.13 6.12 -0.90
C GLY A 385 0.93 7.34 -1.77
N VAL A 386 2.04 7.93 -2.21
CA VAL A 386 2.08 9.08 -3.10
C VAL A 386 2.91 8.70 -4.33
N PRO A 387 2.44 8.99 -5.55
CA PRO A 387 3.12 8.54 -6.76
C PRO A 387 4.36 9.41 -7.04
N TYR A 388 5.49 8.77 -7.30
CA TYR A 388 6.71 9.42 -7.82
C TYR A 388 6.80 9.27 -9.35
N TYR A 389 5.63 9.25 -10.00
CA TYR A 389 5.46 9.14 -11.44
C TYR A 389 4.24 9.94 -11.87
N GLY A 390 4.08 10.11 -13.18
CA GLY A 390 2.88 10.67 -13.80
C GLY A 390 2.40 9.76 -14.93
N ARG A 391 1.17 10.00 -15.40
CA ARG A 391 0.67 9.41 -16.64
C ARG A 391 0.56 10.51 -17.71
N ALA A 392 0.77 10.12 -18.96
CA ALA A 392 0.61 10.99 -20.13
C ALA A 392 -0.62 10.54 -20.94
N TRP A 393 -1.32 11.50 -21.53
CA TRP A 393 -2.48 11.28 -22.41
C TRP A 393 -2.24 12.01 -23.72
N SER A 394 -2.67 11.42 -24.85
CA SER A 394 -2.57 11.98 -26.20
C SER A 394 -3.86 11.84 -26.97
#